data_AF-A0A6P3I9K7-F1
#
_entry.id   AF-A0A6P3I9K7-F1
#
_cell.length_a   1.000
_cell.length_b   1.000
_cell.length_c   1.000
_cell.angle_alpha   90.00
_cell.angle_beta   90.00
_cell.angle_gamma   90.00
#
_symmetry.space_group_name_H-M   'P 1'
#
loop_
_entity.id
_entity.type
_entity.pdbx_description
1 polymer ?
#
loop_
_entity_poly.entity_id
_entity_poly.type
_entity_poly.pdbx_seq_one_letter_code
_entity_poly.pdbx_strand_id
1 'polypeptide(L)'
;MSDVTIVKEGWVQKRGEYIKNWRPRYFLLKTDGSFIGYKEKPQDVDLPYPLNNFSVAKCQLMKTERPKPNTFIIRCLQWTTVIERTFHVDTPEEREEWTEAIQAVADRLQRQEEERMNCSPTSQIDNIGEEEMDASTTHHKRKTMNDFDYLKLLGKGTFGKVILVREKASGKYYAMKILKKEVIIAKVIIQELIIKFLFMLSTCVCAHART
;
A
#
# COMPACT_ATOMS: atom_id res chain seq x y z
N MET A 1 2.00 9.63 -18.93
CA MET A 1 2.17 9.88 -17.48
C MET A 1 0.92 10.59 -17.01
N SER A 2 0.22 10.09 -16.01
CA SER A 2 -0.93 10.80 -15.44
C SER A 2 -0.42 12.04 -14.72
N ASP A 3 -0.89 13.23 -15.13
CA ASP A 3 -0.57 14.47 -14.44
C ASP A 3 -1.08 14.41 -12.99
N VAL A 4 -0.16 14.63 -12.05
CA VAL A 4 -0.49 14.66 -10.62
C VAL A 4 -1.03 16.05 -10.29
N THR A 5 -2.33 16.14 -10.03
CA THR A 5 -3.02 17.39 -9.72
C THR A 5 -3.54 17.39 -8.29
N ILE A 6 -3.79 18.59 -7.74
CA ILE A 6 -4.38 18.75 -6.41
C ILE A 6 -5.89 18.51 -6.54
N VAL A 7 -6.43 17.58 -5.74
CA VAL A 7 -7.86 17.26 -5.65
C VAL A 7 -8.54 18.14 -4.62
N LYS A 8 -7.91 18.32 -3.45
CA LYS A 8 -8.39 19.20 -2.38
C LYS A 8 -7.21 19.73 -1.59
N GLU A 9 -7.30 20.97 -1.15
CA GLU A 9 -6.33 21.58 -0.25
C GLU A 9 -7.03 22.39 0.84
N GLY A 10 -6.38 22.57 1.99
CA GLY A 10 -6.91 23.40 3.06
C GLY A 10 -6.30 23.13 4.43
N TRP A 11 -6.70 23.93 5.41
CA TRP A 11 -6.27 23.77 6.80
C TRP A 11 -7.05 22.65 7.50
N VAL A 12 -6.33 21.80 8.22
CA VAL A 12 -6.89 20.72 9.04
C VAL A 12 -6.10 20.62 10.35
N GLN A 13 -6.78 20.33 11.46
CA GLN A 13 -6.12 20.06 12.73
C GLN A 13 -5.64 18.61 12.78
N LYS A 14 -4.33 18.39 12.80
CA LYS A 14 -3.73 17.05 12.92
C LYS A 14 -3.36 16.75 14.36
N ARG A 15 -3.79 15.59 14.87
CA ARG A 15 -3.34 15.09 16.17
C ARG A 15 -1.91 14.55 16.07
N GLY A 16 -1.05 14.91 17.02
CA GLY A 16 0.29 14.37 17.12
C GLY A 16 0.29 12.86 17.46
N GLU A 17 1.29 12.16 16.95
CA GLU A 17 1.40 10.70 17.04
C GLU A 17 1.86 10.24 18.42
N TYR A 18 2.98 10.80 18.91
CA TYR A 18 3.54 10.52 20.24
C TYR A 18 2.96 11.46 21.31
N ILE A 19 2.95 12.77 21.02
CA ILE A 19 2.35 13.79 21.88
C ILE A 19 0.98 14.14 21.33
N LYS A 20 -0.09 13.80 22.06
CA LYS A 20 -1.49 13.84 21.59
C LYS A 20 -2.10 15.26 21.50
N ASN A 21 -1.31 16.26 21.12
CA ASN A 21 -1.76 17.64 20.92
C ASN A 21 -2.25 17.84 19.48
N TRP A 22 -3.19 18.76 19.29
CA TRP A 22 -3.68 19.18 17.98
C TRP A 22 -2.81 20.29 17.40
N ARG A 23 -2.50 20.21 16.11
CA ARG A 23 -1.71 21.22 15.41
C ARG A 23 -2.33 21.54 14.05
N PRO A 24 -2.53 22.82 13.69
CA PRO A 24 -3.00 23.18 12.36
C PRO A 24 -1.93 22.83 11.33
N ARG A 25 -2.35 22.21 10.25
CA ARG A 25 -1.49 21.88 9.11
C ARG A 25 -2.26 22.14 7.82
N TYR A 26 -1.57 22.69 6.84
CA TYR A 26 -2.13 22.86 5.51
C TYR A 26 -1.93 21.57 4.72
N PHE A 27 -3.02 20.88 4.39
CA PHE A 27 -2.98 19.60 3.70
C PHE A 27 -3.25 19.75 2.21
N LEU A 28 -2.52 18.98 1.40
CA LEU A 28 -2.75 18.79 -0.03
C LEU A 28 -3.10 17.32 -0.26
N LEU A 29 -4.28 17.06 -0.82
CA LEU A 29 -4.66 15.77 -1.39
C LEU A 29 -4.41 15.80 -2.89
N LYS A 30 -3.64 14.86 -3.42
CA LYS A 30 -3.30 14.77 -4.84
C LYS A 30 -3.93 13.53 -5.50
N THR A 31 -4.03 13.55 -6.83
CA THR A 31 -4.65 12.46 -7.62
C THR A 31 -3.90 11.12 -7.57
N ASP A 32 -2.62 11.15 -7.24
CA ASP A 32 -1.77 9.96 -7.03
C ASP A 32 -1.96 9.31 -5.66
N GLY A 33 -2.84 9.88 -4.82
CA GLY A 33 -3.07 9.44 -3.45
C GLY A 33 -2.14 10.06 -2.43
N SER A 34 -1.24 10.97 -2.81
CA SER A 34 -0.41 11.67 -1.85
C SER A 34 -1.26 12.62 -1.00
N PHE A 35 -1.22 12.43 0.32
CA PHE A 35 -1.85 13.32 1.29
C PHE A 35 -0.77 13.95 2.18
N ILE A 36 -0.47 15.21 1.89
CA ILE A 36 0.75 15.88 2.33
C ILE A 36 0.39 17.05 3.23
N GLY A 37 0.93 17.07 4.45
CA GLY A 37 0.70 18.14 5.42
C GLY A 37 1.93 19.03 5.60
N TYR A 38 1.73 20.34 5.49
CA TYR A 38 2.73 21.39 5.67
C TYR A 38 2.43 22.21 6.93
N LYS A 39 3.47 22.83 7.48
CA LYS A 39 3.30 23.77 8.61
C LYS A 39 2.53 25.03 8.16
N GLU A 40 2.82 25.49 6.96
CA GLU A 40 2.30 26.70 6.33
C GLU A 40 1.88 26.36 4.89
N LYS A 41 0.99 27.16 4.29
CA LYS A 41 0.58 26.96 2.90
C LYS A 41 1.81 27.11 1.99
N PRO A 42 2.19 26.08 1.21
CA PRO A 42 3.32 26.19 0.29
C PRO A 42 3.05 27.30 -0.73
N GLN A 43 4.01 28.22 -0.90
CA GLN A 43 4.04 29.19 -2.00
C GLN A 43 4.90 28.63 -3.14
N ASP A 44 4.57 28.95 -4.39
CA ASP A 44 5.07 28.30 -5.62
C ASP A 44 6.59 28.19 -5.79
N VAL A 45 7.38 28.95 -5.02
CA VAL A 45 8.82 29.10 -5.27
C VAL A 45 9.70 28.40 -4.23
N ASP A 46 9.18 28.15 -3.01
CA ASP A 46 9.90 27.47 -1.94
C ASP A 46 8.95 26.48 -1.24
N LEU A 47 8.89 25.24 -1.75
CA LEU A 47 8.12 24.18 -1.11
C LEU A 47 8.72 23.87 0.28
N PRO A 48 8.02 24.19 1.39
CA PRO A 48 8.49 23.83 2.71
C PRO A 48 8.59 22.31 2.82
N TYR A 49 9.59 21.80 3.53
CA TYR A 49 9.76 20.36 3.72
C TYR A 49 8.45 19.73 4.26
N PRO A 50 7.87 18.72 3.58
CA PRO A 50 6.61 18.16 4.00
C PRO A 50 6.74 17.47 5.36
N LEU A 51 5.95 17.89 6.34
CA LEU A 51 5.97 17.31 7.70
C LEU A 51 5.22 15.99 7.76
N ASN A 52 4.27 15.80 6.86
CA ASN A 52 3.49 14.58 6.74
C ASN A 52 3.40 14.25 5.26
N ASN A 53 3.86 13.08 4.87
CA ASN A 53 3.69 12.56 3.51
C ASN A 53 3.28 11.09 3.64
N PHE A 54 2.04 10.77 3.25
CA PHE A 54 1.57 9.40 3.21
C PHE A 54 0.54 9.22 2.09
N SER A 55 0.40 7.98 1.63
CA SER A 55 -0.61 7.62 0.65
C SER A 55 -1.94 7.29 1.32
N VAL A 56 -3.04 7.75 0.70
CA VAL A 56 -4.41 7.35 1.04
C VAL A 56 -4.88 6.09 0.29
N ALA A 57 -4.02 5.51 -0.56
CA ALA A 57 -4.33 4.24 -1.20
C ALA A 57 -4.65 3.17 -0.15
N LYS A 58 -5.78 2.48 -0.34
CA LYS A 58 -6.26 1.41 0.55
C LYS A 58 -6.45 1.87 2.01
N CYS A 59 -6.73 3.16 2.23
CA CYS A 59 -7.03 3.66 3.56
C CYS A 59 -8.45 3.27 4.00
N GLN A 60 -8.63 3.03 5.30
CA GLN A 60 -9.93 2.96 5.93
C GLN A 60 -10.22 4.31 6.59
N LEU A 61 -11.27 4.98 6.13
CA LEU A 61 -11.78 6.21 6.75
C LEU A 61 -12.76 5.87 7.87
N MET A 62 -12.66 6.59 8.99
CA MET A 62 -13.58 6.48 10.11
C MET A 62 -13.98 7.88 10.60
N LYS A 63 -15.27 8.13 10.77
CA LYS A 63 -15.79 9.37 11.38
C LYS A 63 -16.04 9.14 12.87
N THR A 64 -15.71 10.11 13.71
CA THR A 64 -15.89 10.02 15.17
C THR A 64 -16.16 11.40 15.76
N GLU A 65 -16.95 11.45 16.84
CA GLU A 65 -17.19 12.67 17.61
C GLU A 65 -16.28 12.77 18.85
N ARG A 66 -15.37 11.79 19.04
CA ARG A 66 -14.37 11.78 20.11
C ARG A 66 -12.94 11.74 19.55
N PRO A 67 -11.97 12.42 20.18
CA PRO A 67 -12.12 13.23 21.41
C PRO A 67 -12.66 14.64 21.16
N LYS A 68 -12.84 15.04 19.90
CA LYS A 68 -13.47 16.30 19.47
C LYS A 68 -14.58 16.01 18.46
N PRO A 69 -15.61 16.85 18.36
CA PRO A 69 -16.57 16.76 17.27
C PRO A 69 -15.88 16.93 15.91
N ASN A 70 -16.53 16.46 14.85
CA ASN A 70 -16.04 16.63 13.47
C ASN A 70 -14.63 16.02 13.27
N THR A 71 -14.34 14.93 13.98
CA THR A 71 -13.07 14.20 13.86
C THR A 71 -13.20 13.10 12.80
N PHE A 72 -12.15 12.92 12.01
CA PHE A 72 -12.01 11.76 11.11
C PHE A 72 -10.63 11.12 11.27
N ILE A 73 -10.55 9.81 11.03
CA ILE A 73 -9.34 9.02 11.16
C ILE A 73 -9.06 8.36 9.82
N ILE A 74 -7.84 8.53 9.34
CA ILE A 74 -7.31 7.80 8.19
C ILE A 74 -6.44 6.68 8.74
N ARG A 75 -6.89 5.44 8.55
CA ARG A 75 -6.13 4.23 8.91
C ARG A 75 -5.52 3.63 7.65
N CYS A 76 -4.20 3.56 7.58
CA CYS A 76 -3.48 2.93 6.45
C CYS A 76 -2.56 1.82 6.96
N LEU A 77 -2.30 0.83 6.09
CA LEU A 77 -1.24 -0.14 6.33
C LEU A 77 0.05 0.38 5.69
N GLN A 78 1.05 0.75 6.50
CA GLN A 78 2.41 0.98 6.00
C GLN A 78 3.23 -0.27 6.30
N TRP A 79 3.61 -0.99 5.24
CA TRP A 79 4.26 -2.30 5.33
C TRP A 79 3.39 -3.34 6.05
N THR A 80 3.65 -3.59 7.34
CA THR A 80 2.93 -4.55 8.19
C THR A 80 2.27 -3.88 9.40
N THR A 81 2.46 -2.57 9.57
CA THR A 81 1.98 -1.82 10.73
C THR A 81 0.75 -1.02 10.35
N VAL A 82 -0.31 -1.15 11.15
CA VAL A 82 -1.50 -0.32 11.03
C VAL A 82 -1.18 1.04 11.63
N ILE A 83 -1.26 2.09 10.82
CA ILE A 83 -1.00 3.46 11.24
C ILE A 83 -2.30 4.25 11.13
N GLU A 84 -2.63 4.94 12.21
CA GLU A 84 -3.80 5.80 12.28
C GLU A 84 -3.38 7.26 12.37
N ARG A 85 -4.01 8.09 11.56
CA ARG A 85 -3.83 9.54 11.59
C ARG A 85 -5.18 10.18 11.85
N THR A 86 -5.27 10.87 12.98
CA THR A 86 -6.50 11.53 13.44
C THR A 86 -6.46 13.00 13.07
N PHE A 87 -7.57 13.46 12.48
CA PHE A 87 -7.78 14.80 11.96
C PHE A 87 -9.08 15.38 12.51
N HIS A 88 -9.15 16.69 12.60
CA HIS A 88 -10.32 17.43 13.04
C HIS A 88 -10.45 18.69 12.16
N VAL A 89 -11.70 19.04 11.88
CA VAL A 89 -12.12 20.25 11.15
C VAL A 89 -13.24 20.94 11.93
N ASP A 90 -13.51 22.20 11.61
CA ASP A 90 -14.38 23.00 12.45
C ASP A 90 -15.87 22.67 12.22
N THR A 91 -16.25 22.27 11.00
CA THR A 91 -17.64 21.96 10.63
C THR A 91 -17.82 20.51 10.15
N PRO A 92 -19.02 19.93 10.32
CA PRO A 92 -19.32 18.60 9.79
C PRO A 92 -19.33 18.57 8.25
N GLU A 93 -19.65 19.69 7.59
CA GLU A 93 -19.61 19.84 6.14
C GLU A 93 -18.17 19.72 5.63
N GLU A 94 -17.21 20.43 6.25
CA GLU A 94 -15.79 20.28 5.92
C GLU A 94 -15.31 18.85 6.12
N ARG A 95 -15.80 18.16 7.17
CA ARG A 95 -15.46 16.76 7.42
C ARG A 95 -15.94 15.89 6.27
N GLU A 96 -17.18 16.09 5.82
CA GLU A 96 -17.75 15.35 4.71
C GLU A 96 -16.91 15.55 3.45
N GLU A 97 -16.66 16.80 3.06
CA GLU A 97 -15.87 17.15 1.88
C GLU A 97 -14.47 16.51 1.89
N TRP A 98 -13.78 16.54 3.05
CA TRP A 98 -12.47 15.89 3.18
C TRP A 98 -12.57 14.38 3.06
N THR A 99 -13.52 13.75 3.76
CA THR A 99 -13.67 12.29 3.74
C THR A 99 -14.10 11.78 2.37
N GLU A 100 -15.01 12.47 1.68
CA GLU A 100 -15.44 12.11 0.32
C GLU A 100 -14.30 12.25 -0.69
N ALA A 101 -13.55 13.36 -0.66
CA ALA A 101 -12.42 13.56 -1.56
C ALA A 101 -11.33 12.48 -1.36
N ILE A 102 -11.01 12.16 -0.09
CA ILE A 102 -10.03 11.12 0.23
C ILE A 102 -10.53 9.74 -0.23
N GLN A 103 -11.80 9.41 0.03
CA GLN A 103 -12.40 8.14 -0.37
C GLN A 103 -12.41 7.99 -1.90
N ALA A 104 -12.80 9.03 -2.63
CA ALA A 104 -12.83 9.02 -4.09
C ALA A 104 -11.44 8.77 -4.70
N VAL A 105 -10.39 9.37 -4.12
CA VAL A 105 -9.00 9.11 -4.55
C VAL A 105 -8.57 7.69 -4.20
N ALA A 106 -8.89 7.20 -2.99
CA ALA A 106 -8.55 5.83 -2.58
C ALA A 106 -9.21 4.78 -3.48
N ASP A 107 -10.50 4.94 -3.79
CA ASP A 107 -11.28 4.04 -4.65
C ASP A 107 -10.74 4.04 -6.09
N ARG A 108 -10.38 5.22 -6.61
CA ARG A 108 -9.78 5.35 -7.95
C ARG A 108 -8.48 4.57 -8.04
N LEU A 109 -7.61 4.68 -7.04
CA LEU A 109 -6.32 3.97 -7.01
C LEU A 109 -6.53 2.45 -6.91
N GLN A 110 -7.53 2.01 -6.14
CA GLN A 110 -7.88 0.60 -6.06
C GLN A 110 -8.34 0.04 -7.42
N ARG A 111 -9.24 0.73 -8.14
CA ARG A 111 -9.68 0.29 -9.48
C ARG A 111 -8.53 0.22 -10.48
N GLN A 112 -7.64 1.21 -10.46
CA GLN A 112 -6.46 1.21 -11.35
C GLN A 112 -5.51 0.03 -11.06
N GLU A 113 -5.36 -0.35 -9.80
CA GLU A 113 -4.59 -1.55 -9.43
C GLU A 113 -5.31 -2.84 -9.87
N GLU A 114 -6.63 -2.93 -9.71
CA GLU A 114 -7.44 -4.07 -10.14
C GLU A 114 -7.41 -4.25 -11.67
N GLU A 115 -7.55 -3.16 -12.44
CA GLU A 115 -7.44 -3.16 -13.91
C GLU A 115 -6.04 -3.57 -14.39
N ARG A 116 -4.99 -3.08 -13.72
CA ARG A 116 -3.60 -3.53 -13.99
C ARG A 116 -3.40 -5.00 -13.65
N MET A 117 -4.11 -5.51 -12.66
CA MET A 117 -4.04 -6.92 -12.26
C MET A 117 -4.87 -7.83 -13.19
N ASN A 118 -5.84 -7.27 -13.92
CA ASN A 118 -6.71 -7.99 -14.86
C ASN A 118 -6.21 -8.00 -16.33
N CYS A 119 -5.20 -7.18 -16.66
CA CYS A 119 -4.52 -7.18 -17.97
C CYS A 119 -3.32 -8.15 -17.99
N SER A 120 -3.60 -9.46 -18.11
CA SER A 120 -2.78 -10.51 -18.79
C SER A 120 -3.15 -11.93 -18.32
N PRO A 121 -3.33 -12.91 -19.23
CA PRO A 121 -4.19 -12.89 -20.42
C PRO A 121 -5.19 -14.07 -20.41
N THR A 122 -6.39 -13.85 -20.94
CA THR A 122 -7.27 -14.94 -21.39
C THR A 122 -7.75 -14.58 -22.79
N SER A 123 -6.90 -14.83 -23.78
CA SER A 123 -7.35 -15.02 -25.16
C SER A 123 -6.22 -15.60 -25.99
N GLN A 124 -6.46 -16.84 -26.43
CA GLN A 124 -5.99 -17.46 -27.68
C GLN A 124 -4.61 -18.16 -27.65
N ILE A 125 -4.72 -19.46 -27.37
CA ILE A 125 -3.89 -20.52 -27.96
C ILE A 125 -4.14 -20.49 -29.48
N ASP A 126 -3.09 -20.36 -30.29
CA ASP A 126 -2.84 -21.21 -31.47
C ASP A 126 -1.50 -20.84 -32.15
N ASN A 127 -0.54 -21.78 -32.08
CA ASN A 127 0.40 -22.23 -33.11
C ASN A 127 1.27 -21.25 -33.95
N ILE A 128 2.62 -21.36 -33.80
CA ILE A 128 3.66 -21.71 -34.81
C ILE A 128 5.02 -21.07 -34.46
N GLY A 129 6.10 -21.87 -34.52
CA GLY A 129 7.41 -21.44 -35.04
C GLY A 129 8.53 -21.24 -34.04
N GLU A 130 9.52 -22.12 -34.09
CA GLU A 130 10.87 -21.97 -33.51
C GLU A 130 11.61 -20.79 -34.17
N GLU A 131 12.37 -20.01 -33.38
CA GLU A 131 13.71 -19.52 -33.72
C GLU A 131 14.32 -18.77 -32.51
N GLU A 132 15.60 -19.04 -32.24
CA GLU A 132 16.40 -18.42 -31.20
C GLU A 132 16.73 -16.96 -31.52
N MET A 133 16.62 -16.04 -30.54
CA MET A 133 17.64 -15.01 -30.31
C MET A 133 17.45 -14.29 -28.96
N ASP A 134 18.59 -14.10 -28.28
CA ASP A 134 18.79 -13.41 -27.00
C ASP A 134 18.34 -11.93 -27.02
N ALA A 135 17.53 -11.54 -26.03
CA ALA A 135 17.44 -10.16 -25.55
C ALA A 135 16.83 -10.12 -24.15
N SER A 136 17.69 -9.84 -23.18
CA SER A 136 17.38 -9.49 -21.79
C SER A 136 16.29 -8.40 -21.66
N THR A 137 15.04 -8.80 -21.40
CA THR A 137 14.06 -7.98 -20.68
C THR A 137 13.17 -8.90 -19.84
N THR A 138 13.44 -8.97 -18.54
CA THR A 138 12.72 -9.85 -17.61
C THR A 138 11.28 -9.39 -17.44
N HIS A 139 10.38 -9.86 -18.30
CA HIS A 139 8.95 -9.92 -18.00
C HIS A 139 8.78 -10.72 -16.70
N HIS A 140 8.40 -10.06 -15.61
CA HIS A 140 8.11 -10.75 -14.34
C HIS A 140 6.87 -11.64 -14.52
N LYS A 141 7.10 -12.88 -14.96
CA LYS A 141 6.07 -13.93 -15.04
C LYS A 141 5.45 -14.10 -13.66
N ARG A 142 4.12 -13.96 -13.58
CA ARG A 142 3.36 -14.11 -12.34
C ARG A 142 3.57 -15.51 -11.79
N LYS A 143 4.26 -15.63 -10.65
CA LYS A 143 4.51 -16.92 -9.99
C LYS A 143 3.29 -17.35 -9.20
N THR A 144 2.96 -18.63 -9.29
CA THR A 144 1.86 -19.30 -8.60
C THR A 144 2.40 -20.19 -7.49
N MET A 145 1.52 -20.69 -6.62
CA MET A 145 1.90 -21.61 -5.54
C MET A 145 2.51 -22.93 -6.07
N ASN A 146 2.25 -23.29 -7.33
CA ASN A 146 2.77 -24.52 -7.95
C ASN A 146 4.24 -24.40 -8.39
N ASP A 147 4.76 -23.18 -8.49
CA ASP A 147 6.14 -22.90 -8.90
C ASP A 147 7.14 -23.10 -7.76
N PHE A 148 6.67 -23.47 -6.57
CA PHE A 148 7.47 -23.59 -5.36
C PHE A 148 7.35 -24.97 -4.72
N ASP A 149 8.48 -25.49 -4.24
CA ASP A 149 8.57 -26.65 -3.37
C ASP A 149 8.59 -26.19 -1.90
N TYR A 150 7.70 -26.73 -1.07
CA TYR A 150 7.65 -26.43 0.35
C TYR A 150 8.65 -27.30 1.10
N LEU A 151 9.59 -26.67 1.81
CA LEU A 151 10.69 -27.38 2.46
C LEU A 151 10.51 -27.47 3.96
N LYS A 152 10.53 -26.32 4.65
CA LYS A 152 10.60 -26.30 6.13
C LYS A 152 9.77 -25.17 6.70
N LEU A 153 9.01 -25.45 7.75
CA LEU A 153 8.35 -24.39 8.52
C LEU A 153 9.39 -23.58 9.31
N LEU A 154 9.46 -22.27 9.05
CA LEU A 154 10.37 -21.33 9.71
C LEU A 154 9.73 -20.66 10.93
N GLY A 155 8.41 -20.47 10.95
CA GLY A 155 7.74 -19.85 12.09
C GLY A 155 6.22 -19.96 12.05
N LYS A 156 5.60 -19.99 13.24
CA LYS A 156 4.15 -19.87 13.44
C LYS A 156 3.89 -18.57 14.21
N GLY A 157 3.09 -17.67 13.66
CA GLY A 157 2.65 -16.45 14.32
C GLY A 157 1.13 -16.39 14.44
N THR A 158 0.62 -15.39 15.14
CA THR A 158 -0.82 -15.14 15.31
C THR A 158 -1.57 -15.02 13.98
N PHE A 159 -0.91 -14.47 12.96
CA PHE A 159 -1.52 -14.18 11.65
C PHE A 159 -1.28 -15.27 10.59
N GLY A 160 -0.49 -16.32 10.88
CA GLY A 160 -0.18 -17.34 9.88
C GLY A 160 1.13 -18.10 10.12
N LYS A 161 1.63 -18.74 9.06
CA LYS A 161 2.85 -19.57 9.07
C LYS A 161 3.85 -19.03 8.05
N VAL A 162 5.14 -19.10 8.35
CA VAL A 162 6.23 -18.79 7.42
C VAL A 162 6.94 -20.10 7.06
N ILE A 163 7.01 -20.44 5.79
CA ILE A 163 7.59 -21.69 5.27
C ILE A 163 8.75 -21.35 4.33
N LEU A 164 9.90 -21.98 4.52
CA LEU A 164 11.00 -22.02 3.56
C LEU A 164 10.52 -22.78 2.32
N VAL A 165 10.60 -22.14 1.17
CA VAL A 165 10.25 -22.71 -0.12
C VAL A 165 11.44 -22.59 -1.07
N ARG A 166 11.48 -23.46 -2.08
CA ARG A 166 12.41 -23.36 -3.21
C ARG A 166 11.64 -23.14 -4.49
N GLU A 167 12.00 -22.13 -5.26
CA GLU A 167 11.43 -21.96 -6.60
C GLU A 167 11.97 -23.05 -7.53
N LYS A 168 11.08 -23.75 -8.23
CA LYS A 168 11.43 -24.85 -9.14
C LYS A 168 12.25 -24.39 -10.34
N ALA A 169 11.87 -23.26 -10.94
CA ALA A 169 12.51 -22.75 -12.14
C ALA A 169 13.93 -22.23 -11.89
N SER A 170 14.14 -21.49 -10.79
CA SER A 170 15.43 -20.85 -10.51
C SER A 170 16.28 -21.61 -9.49
N GLY A 171 15.69 -22.56 -8.76
CA GLY A 171 16.31 -23.25 -7.64
C GLY A 171 16.56 -22.37 -6.40
N LYS A 172 16.16 -21.09 -6.41
CA LYS A 172 16.40 -20.14 -5.31
C LYS A 172 15.46 -20.40 -4.13
N TYR A 173 15.98 -20.15 -2.93
CA TYR A 173 15.25 -20.32 -1.68
C TYR A 173 14.59 -19.01 -1.23
N TYR A 174 13.36 -19.12 -0.74
CA TYR A 174 12.54 -18.01 -0.27
C TYR A 174 11.80 -18.37 1.02
N ALA A 175 11.37 -17.39 1.79
CA ALA A 175 10.48 -17.59 2.93
C ALA A 175 9.06 -17.11 2.55
N MET A 176 8.12 -18.05 2.42
CA MET A 176 6.73 -17.82 2.05
C MET A 176 5.85 -17.66 3.30
N LYS A 177 5.17 -16.52 3.43
CA LYS A 177 4.22 -16.25 4.52
C LYS A 177 2.80 -16.59 4.10
N ILE A 178 2.22 -17.62 4.71
CA ILE A 178 0.86 -18.09 4.49
C ILE A 178 -0.04 -17.53 5.60
N LEU A 179 -0.99 -16.66 5.23
CA LEU A 179 -1.95 -16.04 6.15
C LEU A 179 -3.30 -16.79 6.11
N LYS A 180 -4.02 -16.85 7.24
CA LYS A 180 -5.32 -17.56 7.32
C LYS A 180 -6.45 -16.76 6.66
N LYS A 181 -7.29 -17.42 5.86
CA LYS A 181 -8.42 -16.78 5.12
C LYS A 181 -9.38 -16.00 6.02
N GLU A 182 -9.68 -16.48 7.22
CA GLU A 182 -10.55 -15.81 8.20
C GLU A 182 -9.96 -14.48 8.72
N VAL A 183 -8.63 -14.41 8.83
CA VAL A 183 -7.90 -13.18 9.18
C VAL A 183 -7.81 -12.24 7.97
N ILE A 184 -7.83 -12.80 6.75
CA ILE A 184 -7.76 -12.08 5.47
C ILE A 184 -9.11 -11.42 5.12
N ILE A 185 -10.26 -12.07 5.38
CA ILE A 185 -11.59 -11.52 5.07
C ILE A 185 -11.90 -10.28 5.92
N ALA A 186 -11.31 -10.16 7.12
CA ALA A 186 -11.42 -8.95 7.94
C ALA A 186 -10.54 -7.78 7.47
N LYS A 187 -9.61 -7.99 6.51
CA LYS A 187 -8.63 -6.99 6.04
C LYS A 187 -8.34 -7.16 4.54
N VAL A 188 -9.11 -6.46 3.72
CA VAL A 188 -9.25 -6.53 2.24
C VAL A 188 -7.95 -6.27 1.40
N ILE A 189 -6.75 -6.23 1.98
CA ILE A 189 -5.60 -5.53 1.35
C ILE A 189 -4.34 -6.38 1.07
N ILE A 190 -4.44 -7.69 0.85
CA ILE A 190 -3.24 -8.55 0.87
C ILE A 190 -3.21 -9.59 -0.27
N GLN A 191 -3.36 -9.16 -1.52
CA GLN A 191 -2.75 -9.90 -2.64
C GLN A 191 -1.36 -9.35 -2.96
N GLU A 192 -1.18 -8.02 -2.97
CA GLU A 192 0.14 -7.41 -3.16
C GLU A 192 1.12 -7.65 -2.02
N LEU A 193 0.64 -7.76 -0.77
CA LEU A 193 1.53 -7.96 0.38
C LEU A 193 2.22 -9.33 0.33
N ILE A 194 1.56 -10.36 -0.22
CA ILE A 194 2.13 -11.71 -0.32
C ILE A 194 3.33 -11.70 -1.28
N ILE A 195 3.20 -10.97 -2.39
CA ILE A 195 4.26 -10.82 -3.40
C ILE A 195 5.38 -9.88 -2.90
N LYS A 196 5.05 -8.76 -2.23
CA LYS A 196 6.07 -7.87 -1.64
C LYS A 196 6.86 -8.53 -0.50
N PHE A 197 6.23 -9.40 0.31
CA PHE A 197 6.95 -10.17 1.34
C PHE A 197 7.93 -11.17 0.72
N LEU A 198 7.56 -11.77 -0.43
CA LEU A 198 8.43 -12.68 -1.18
C LEU A 198 9.71 -11.96 -1.66
N PHE A 199 9.61 -10.68 -2.03
CA PHE A 199 10.75 -9.90 -2.54
C PHE A 199 11.68 -9.38 -1.42
N MET A 200 11.13 -8.87 -0.32
CA MET A 200 11.95 -8.36 0.81
C MET A 200 12.77 -9.45 1.52
N LEU A 201 12.30 -10.69 1.53
CA LEU A 201 13.05 -11.79 2.14
C LEU A 201 14.15 -12.34 1.22
N SER A 202 14.04 -12.14 -0.10
CA SER A 202 15.11 -12.52 -1.03
C SER A 202 16.41 -11.72 -0.79
N THR A 203 16.32 -10.47 -0.34
CA THR A 203 17.50 -9.66 0.01
C THR A 203 18.03 -9.99 1.40
N CYS A 204 17.15 -10.34 2.34
CA CYS A 204 17.55 -10.62 3.73
C CYS A 204 18.16 -12.03 3.92
N VAL A 205 17.69 -13.05 3.19
CA VAL A 205 18.23 -14.42 3.29
C VAL A 205 19.62 -14.53 2.62
N CYS A 206 19.88 -13.77 1.55
CA CYS A 206 21.22 -13.70 0.95
C CYS A 206 22.29 -13.12 1.91
N ALA A 207 21.89 -12.32 2.90
CA ALA A 207 22.81 -11.72 3.88
C ALA A 207 23.24 -12.67 5.01
N HIS A 208 22.52 -13.79 5.23
CA HIS A 208 22.78 -14.72 6.34
C HIS A 208 23.22 -16.13 5.89
N ALA A 209 23.48 -16.35 4.60
CA ALA A 209 23.94 -17.64 4.06
C ALA A 209 25.43 -17.64 3.65
N ARG A 210 26.24 -16.72 4.19
CA ARG A 210 27.70 -16.78 4.11
C ARG A 210 28.32 -16.74 5.51
N THR A 211 28.38 -17.89 6.14
CA THR A 211 29.41 -18.33 7.09
C THR A 211 29.31 -19.83 7.22
#